data_AF-A0A921IS17-F1
#
_entry.id   AF-A0A921IS17-F1
#
_cell.length_a   1.000
_cell.length_b   1.000
_cell.length_c   1.000
_cell.angle_alpha   90.00
_cell.angle_beta   90.00
_cell.angle_gamma   90.00
#
_symmetry.space_group_name_H-M   'P 1'
#
loop_
_entity.id
_entity.type
_entity.pdbx_description
1 polymer ?
#
loop_
_entity_poly.entity_id
_entity_poly.type
_entity_poly.pdbx_seq_one_letter_code
_entity_poly.pdbx_strand_id
1 'polypeptide(L)'
;MATSTVSASINTETKTIVSHHLAQAGTTANEVIRSLWNYIAATGKIPRFDAAPEQESETGDSQTFQHLMELRSRTPHGTPLAHMTAADIRRELMMRDV
;
A
#
# COMPACT_ATOMS: atom_id res chain seq x y z
N MET A 1 11.75 17.26 26.34
CA MET A 1 12.22 16.40 25.24
C MET A 1 13.68 16.06 25.50
N ALA A 2 14.01 14.79 25.63
CA ALA A 2 15.41 14.35 25.71
C ALA A 2 15.98 14.28 24.29
N THR A 3 17.14 14.90 24.08
CA THR A 3 17.86 14.84 22.80
C THR A 3 19.06 13.91 22.96
N SER A 4 19.16 12.91 22.10
CA SER A 4 20.30 11.98 22.05
C SER A 4 21.08 12.18 20.75
N THR A 5 22.41 12.20 20.85
CA THR A 5 23.29 12.26 19.68
C THR A 5 23.57 10.85 19.18
N VAL A 6 23.35 10.61 17.89
CA VAL A 6 23.70 9.35 17.23
C VAL A 6 24.87 9.59 16.30
N SER A 7 25.95 8.85 16.52
CA SER A 7 27.15 8.87 15.67
C SER A 7 27.34 7.50 15.04
N ALA A 8 27.47 7.46 13.71
CA ALA A 8 27.74 6.25 12.96
C ALA A 8 28.87 6.49 11.96
N SER A 9 29.72 5.48 11.78
CA SER A 9 30.76 5.50 10.76
C SER A 9 30.22 4.90 9.46
N ILE A 10 30.50 5.56 8.35
CA ILE A 10 30.04 5.19 7.01
C ILE A 10 31.17 5.47 6.03
N ASN A 11 31.36 4.57 5.06
CA ASN A 11 32.31 4.77 3.96
C ASN A 11 31.96 6.05 3.18
N THR A 12 32.98 6.84 2.88
CA THR A 12 32.90 8.09 2.11
C THR A 12 32.20 7.93 0.76
N GLU A 13 32.42 6.82 0.05
CA GLU A 13 31.75 6.56 -1.24
C GLU A 13 30.24 6.41 -1.04
N THR A 14 29.83 5.56 -0.10
CA THR A 14 28.43 5.35 0.26
C THR A 14 27.78 6.66 0.72
N LYS A 15 28.49 7.47 1.52
CA LYS A 15 27.98 8.78 1.97
C LYS A 15 27.68 9.71 0.81
N THR A 16 28.54 9.71 -0.20
CA THR A 16 28.41 10.59 -1.37
C THR A 16 27.21 10.18 -2.22
N ILE A 17 27.07 8.88 -2.48
CA ILE A 17 25.94 8.31 -3.23
C ILE A 17 24.62 8.62 -2.52
N VAL A 18 24.54 8.31 -1.21
CA VAL A 18 23.34 8.55 -0.41
C VAL A 18 23.00 10.04 -0.37
N SER A 19 23.97 10.92 -0.16
CA SER A 19 23.74 12.36 -0.11
C SER A 19 23.17 12.91 -1.43
N HIS A 20 23.63 12.38 -2.56
CA HIS A 20 23.10 12.74 -3.88
C HIS A 20 21.63 12.31 -4.04
N HIS A 21 21.30 11.07 -3.67
CA HIS A 21 19.91 10.60 -3.72
C HIS A 21 18.97 11.34 -2.76
N LEU A 22 19.46 11.67 -1.55
CA LEU A 22 18.70 12.46 -0.59
C LEU A 22 18.40 13.87 -1.12
N ALA A 23 19.38 14.50 -1.77
CA ALA A 23 19.20 15.81 -2.39
C ALA A 23 18.16 15.77 -3.52
N GLN A 24 18.15 14.70 -4.34
CA GLN A 24 17.13 14.50 -5.38
C GLN A 24 15.73 14.30 -4.80
N ALA A 25 15.62 13.60 -3.66
CA ALA A 25 14.36 13.38 -2.97
C ALA A 25 13.90 14.57 -2.11
N GLY A 26 14.71 15.64 -2.02
CA GLY A 26 14.39 16.82 -1.21
C GLY A 26 14.36 16.57 0.30
N THR A 27 14.99 15.49 0.78
CA THR A 27 15.03 15.11 2.20
C THR A 27 16.45 15.14 2.76
N THR A 28 16.58 15.06 4.08
CA THR A 28 17.89 15.06 4.76
C THR A 28 18.16 13.71 5.41
N ALA A 29 19.45 13.37 5.56
CA ALA A 29 19.86 12.13 6.22
C ALA A 29 19.28 12.03 7.65
N ASN A 30 19.20 13.15 8.36
CA ASN A 30 18.65 13.21 9.72
C ASN A 30 17.16 12.88 9.74
N GLU A 31 16.40 13.37 8.77
CA GLU A 31 14.98 13.08 8.64
C GLU A 31 14.71 11.60 8.33
N VAL A 32 15.50 11.04 7.41
CA VAL A 32 15.43 9.59 7.10
C VAL A 32 15.78 8.75 8.32
N ILE A 33 16.85 9.08 9.04
CA ILE A 33 17.24 8.36 10.27
C ILE A 33 16.14 8.46 11.33
N ARG A 34 15.55 9.64 11.55
CA ARG A 34 14.42 9.79 12.50
C ARG A 34 13.21 8.98 12.08
N SER A 35 12.85 9.00 10.80
CA SER A 35 11.73 8.22 10.27
C SER A 35 11.94 6.72 10.50
N LEU A 36 13.16 6.24 10.23
CA LEU A 36 13.56 4.85 10.49
C LEU A 36 13.43 4.48 11.97
N TRP A 37 13.93 5.31 12.88
CA TRP A 37 13.80 5.06 14.32
C TRP A 37 12.34 5.05 14.77
N ASN A 38 11.51 5.95 14.24
CA ASN A 38 10.08 5.98 14.54
C ASN A 38 9.38 4.71 14.05
N TYR A 39 9.71 4.23 12.85
CA TYR A 39 9.17 2.96 12.32
C TYR A 39 9.57 1.78 13.20
N ILE A 40 10.86 1.67 13.57
CA ILE A 40 11.35 0.59 14.44
C ILE A 40 10.68 0.65 15.82
N ALA A 41 10.52 1.85 16.38
CA ALA A 41 9.86 2.03 17.66
C ALA A 41 8.37 1.66 17.61
N ALA A 42 7.68 1.92 16.49
CA ALA A 42 6.27 1.61 16.31
C ALA A 42 6.02 0.11 16.03
N THR A 43 6.85 -0.52 15.21
CA THR A 43 6.62 -1.89 14.72
C THR A 43 7.45 -2.96 15.43
N GLY A 44 8.55 -2.56 16.08
CA GLY A 44 9.56 -3.49 16.61
C GLY A 44 10.35 -4.23 15.53
N LYS A 45 10.18 -3.89 14.24
CA LYS A 45 10.80 -4.56 13.09
C LYS A 45 11.78 -3.63 12.39
N ILE A 46 12.85 -4.20 11.82
CA ILE A 46 13.79 -3.48 10.97
C ILE A 46 13.26 -3.55 9.52
N PRO A 47 13.01 -2.41 8.85
CA PRO A 47 12.51 -2.42 7.48
C PRO A 47 13.55 -3.03 6.54
N ARG A 48 13.09 -3.93 5.66
CA ARG A 48 13.93 -4.58 4.65
C ARG A 48 13.86 -3.80 3.35
N PHE A 49 15.00 -3.32 2.87
CA PHE A 49 15.11 -2.56 1.62
C PHE A 49 15.52 -3.43 0.41
N ASP A 50 15.89 -4.70 0.64
CA ASP A 50 16.35 -5.65 -0.40
C ASP A 50 15.23 -6.50 -1.04
N ALA A 51 13.99 -6.37 -0.56
CA ALA A 51 12.89 -7.07 -1.17
C ALA A 51 12.40 -6.27 -2.39
N ALA A 52 12.37 -6.92 -3.57
CA ALA A 52 11.39 -6.57 -4.60
C ALA A 52 10.04 -6.30 -3.92
N PRO A 53 9.19 -5.37 -4.40
CA PRO A 53 8.07 -4.82 -3.65
C PRO A 53 7.01 -5.90 -3.32
N GLU A 54 7.29 -6.70 -2.31
CA GLU A 54 6.34 -7.55 -1.63
C GLU A 54 5.64 -6.63 -0.65
N GLN A 55 4.61 -5.98 -1.17
CA GLN A 55 3.39 -5.60 -0.47
C GLN A 55 3.46 -5.81 1.05
N GLU A 56 4.03 -4.84 1.77
CA GLU A 56 3.73 -4.66 3.19
C GLU A 56 2.28 -4.18 3.29
N SER A 57 1.36 -5.12 3.09
CA SER A 57 -0.07 -4.96 3.31
C SER A 57 -0.36 -5.10 4.79
N GLU A 58 0.10 -4.14 5.60
CA GLU A 58 -0.40 -4.00 6.96
C GLU A 58 -0.63 -2.50 7.21
N THR A 59 -1.90 -2.08 7.10
CA THR A 59 -2.48 -0.75 7.46
C THR A 59 -2.77 0.24 6.33
N GLY A 60 -2.37 -0.01 5.08
CA GLY A 60 -2.72 0.85 3.93
C GLY A 60 -4.11 0.64 3.33
N ASP A 61 -4.83 -0.40 3.76
CA ASP A 61 -5.91 -0.99 2.97
C ASP A 61 -7.32 -0.58 3.38
N SER A 62 -7.51 0.43 4.23
CA SER A 62 -8.87 0.83 4.62
C SER A 62 -9.63 1.49 3.49
N GLN A 63 -8.98 2.32 2.66
CA GLN A 63 -9.65 3.04 1.57
C GLN A 63 -9.86 2.14 0.34
N THR A 64 -8.87 1.32 -0.02
CA THR A 64 -8.99 0.32 -1.10
C THR A 64 -9.97 -0.78 -0.75
N PHE A 65 -9.98 -1.28 0.48
CA PHE A 65 -10.98 -2.24 0.95
C PHE A 65 -12.38 -1.62 1.01
N GLN A 66 -12.51 -0.36 1.47
CA GLN A 66 -13.80 0.35 1.44
C GLN A 66 -14.29 0.56 0.02
N HIS A 67 -13.40 0.92 -0.91
CA HIS A 67 -13.75 1.09 -2.32
C HIS A 67 -14.16 -0.24 -2.97
N LEU A 68 -13.48 -1.35 -2.64
CA LEU A 68 -13.88 -2.69 -3.08
C LEU A 68 -15.21 -3.13 -2.48
N MET A 69 -15.48 -2.82 -1.20
CA MET A 69 -16.79 -3.08 -0.58
C MET A 69 -17.90 -2.25 -1.21
N GLU A 70 -17.63 -0.99 -1.54
CA GLU A 70 -18.57 -0.09 -2.23
C GLU A 70 -18.85 -0.54 -3.66
N LEU A 71 -17.82 -1.01 -4.38
CA LEU A 71 -18.01 -1.61 -5.70
C LEU A 71 -18.81 -2.90 -5.60
N ARG A 72 -18.51 -3.77 -4.63
CA ARG A 72 -19.26 -5.02 -4.40
C ARG A 72 -20.73 -4.79 -4.06
N SER A 73 -21.05 -3.74 -3.29
CA SER A 73 -22.42 -3.40 -2.94
C SER A 73 -23.19 -2.75 -4.09
N ARG A 74 -22.49 -2.11 -5.04
CA ARG A 74 -23.05 -1.54 -6.27
C ARG A 74 -23.17 -2.55 -7.40
N THR A 75 -22.44 -3.66 -7.37
CA THR A 75 -22.58 -4.71 -8.36
C THR A 75 -23.96 -5.37 -8.17
N PRO A 76 -24.85 -5.33 -9.17
CA PRO A 76 -26.12 -6.05 -9.08
C PRO A 76 -25.78 -7.53 -8.88
N HIS A 77 -26.27 -8.11 -7.78
CA HIS A 77 -26.15 -9.54 -7.54
C HIS A 77 -26.81 -10.24 -8.72
N GLY A 78 -25.99 -10.81 -9.62
CA GLY A 78 -26.48 -11.64 -10.70
C GLY A 78 -27.36 -12.71 -10.08
N THR A 79 -28.66 -12.62 -10.33
CA THR A 79 -29.63 -13.62 -9.91
C THR A 79 -29.08 -14.97 -10.33
N PRO A 80 -28.95 -15.97 -9.42
CA PRO A 80 -28.38 -17.24 -9.81
C PRO A 80 -29.26 -17.84 -10.91
N LEU A 81 -28.71 -17.92 -12.12
CA LEU A 81 -29.35 -18.56 -13.29
C LEU A 81 -29.82 -19.99 -12.96
N ALA A 82 -29.28 -20.59 -11.90
CA ALA A 82 -29.66 -21.89 -11.35
C ALA A 82 -31.14 -22.02 -10.93
N HIS A 83 -31.86 -20.91 -10.70
CA HIS A 83 -33.27 -20.94 -10.28
C HIS A 83 -34.24 -20.32 -11.30
N MET A 84 -33.75 -19.86 -12.45
CA MET A 84 -34.60 -19.27 -13.49
C MET A 84 -34.99 -20.33 -14.52
N THR A 85 -36.28 -20.35 -14.89
CA THR A 85 -36.73 -21.19 -15.99
C THR A 85 -36.26 -20.62 -17.32
N ALA A 86 -36.22 -21.43 -18.38
CA ALA A 86 -35.81 -20.98 -19.71
C ALA A 86 -36.64 -19.79 -20.25
N ALA A 87 -37.86 -19.61 -19.76
CA ALA A 87 -38.71 -18.46 -20.09
C ALA A 87 -38.23 -17.16 -19.42
N ASP A 88 -37.74 -17.23 -18.18
CA ASP A 88 -37.27 -16.07 -17.42
C ASP A 88 -35.94 -15.56 -17.96
N ILE A 89 -35.06 -16.48 -18.39
CA ILE A 89 -33.77 -16.15 -19.02
C ILE A 89 -33.98 -15.39 -20.34
N ARG A 90 -34.96 -15.79 -21.16
CA ARG A 90 -35.28 -15.07 -22.40
C ARG A 90 -35.82 -13.67 -22.15
N ARG A 91 -36.61 -13.50 -21.08
CA ARG A 91 -37.18 -12.20 -20.71
C ARG A 91 -36.09 -11.23 -20.23
N GLU A 92 -35.17 -11.69 -19.40
CA GLU A 92 -33.99 -10.93 -18.96
C GLU A 92 -33.11 -10.50 -20.14
N LEU A 93 -32.81 -11.42 -21.06
CA LEU A 93 -31.98 -11.12 -22.23
C LEU A 93 -32.64 -10.15 -23.23
N MET A 94 -33.97 -10.13 -23.31
CA MET A 94 -34.70 -9.16 -24.15
C MET A 94 -34.80 -7.77 -23.53
N MET A 95 -34.66 -7.62 -22.20
CA MET A 95 -34.66 -6.31 -21.54
C MET A 95 -33.26 -5.67 -21.46
N ARG A 96 -32.22 -6.41 -21.84
CA ARG A 96 -30.85 -5.92 -21.88
C ARG A 96 -30.55 -5.32 -23.25
N ASP A 97 -31.01 -4.09 -23.47
CA ASP A 97 -30.46 -3.23 -24.53
C ASP A 97 -28.96 -3.03 -24.24
N VAL A 98 -28.14 -3.29 -25.25
CA VAL A 98 -26.66 -3.23 -25.21
C VAL A 98 -26.17 -1.79 -25.08
#